data_AF-A0A2V5NV48-F1
#
_entry.id   AF-A0A2V5NV48-F1
#
_cell.length_a   1.000
_cell.length_b   1.000
_cell.length_c   1.000
_cell.angle_alpha   90.00
_cell.angle_beta   90.00
_cell.angle_gamma   90.00
#
_symmetry.space_group_name_H-M   'P 1'
#
loop_
_entity.id
_entity.type
_entity.pdbx_description
1 polymer ?
#
loop_
_entity_poly.entity_id
_entity_poly.type
_entity_poly.pdbx_seq_one_letter_code
_entity_poly.pdbx_strand_id
1 'polypeptide(L)' 'KRRLREALPEEFILGDATAAPLEKLQGQFRFHILLRGEAIVRLSRLVRETLDKLPFPEDVTVTADVDPYQLL' A
#
# COMPACT_ATOMS: atom_id res chain seq x y z
N LYS A 1 2.79 3.22 6.41
CA LYS A 1 3.94 3.82 5.69
C LYS A 1 5.32 3.46 6.26
N ARG A 2 5.64 3.67 7.55
CA ARG A 2 7.00 3.47 8.12
C ARG A 2 7.66 2.13 7.77
N ARG A 3 6.96 1.01 8.00
CA ARG A 3 7.49 -0.35 7.74
C ARG A 3 7.82 -0.60 6.26
N LEU A 4 7.02 -0.06 5.34
CA LEU A 4 7.30 -0.11 3.91
C LEU A 4 8.57 0.68 3.57
N ARG A 5 8.75 1.87 4.18
CA ARG A 5 9.97 2.67 3.97
C ARG A 5 11.23 1.94 4.44
N GLU A 6 11.15 1.19 5.54
CA GLU A 6 12.26 0.39 6.07
C GLU A 6 12.55 -0.85 5.20
N ALA A 7 11.53 -1.44 4.58
CA ALA A 7 11.65 -2.69 3.84
C ALA A 7 11.98 -2.52 2.34
N LEU A 8 11.68 -1.34 1.77
CA LEU A 8 11.86 -1.08 0.35
C LEU A 8 13.25 -0.50 0.06
N PRO A 9 14.00 -1.11 -0.88
CA PRO A 9 15.20 -0.51 -1.45
C PRO A 9 14.97 0.87 -2.09
N GLU A 10 16.02 1.68 -2.21
CA GLU A 10 15.96 3.04 -2.76
C GLU A 10 15.53 3.10 -4.24
N GLU A 11 15.67 2.00 -5.00
CA GLU A 11 15.16 1.94 -6.37
C GLU A 11 13.62 1.99 -6.47
N PHE A 12 12.90 1.77 -5.36
CA PHE A 12 11.44 1.87 -5.32
C PHE A 12 11.00 3.21 -4.74
N ILE A 13 10.02 3.83 -5.40
CA ILE A 13 9.39 5.07 -4.96
C ILE A 13 8.20 4.72 -4.06
N LEU A 14 8.19 5.28 -2.85
CA LEU A 14 7.10 5.17 -1.88
C LEU A 14 6.44 6.54 -1.70
N GLY A 15 5.21 6.68 -2.21
CA GLY A 15 4.38 7.86 -2.04
C GLY A 15 3.93 8.07 -0.59
N ASP A 16 3.32 9.24 -0.35
CA ASP A 16 2.62 9.51 0.90
C ASP A 16 1.32 8.72 1.00
N ALA A 17 0.83 8.57 2.24
CA ALA A 17 -0.52 8.08 2.45
C ALA A 17 -1.49 9.22 2.13
N THR A 18 -2.38 9.00 1.18
CA THR A 18 -3.36 9.99 0.74
C THR A 18 -4.77 9.41 0.84
N ALA A 19 -5.74 10.29 1.10
CA ALA A 19 -7.15 9.90 1.08
C ALA A 19 -7.51 9.38 -0.30
N ALA A 20 -8.28 8.29 -0.35
CA ALA A 20 -8.84 7.82 -1.61
C ALA A 20 -9.92 8.82 -2.11
N PRO A 21 -10.20 8.89 -3.42
CA PRO A 21 -11.20 9.81 -3.96
C PRO A 21 -12.59 9.69 -3.32
N LEU A 22 -13.00 8.47 -2.94
CA LEU A 22 -14.08 8.24 -1.98
C LEU A 22 -13.51 8.01 -0.58
N GLU A 23 -13.26 9.11 0.13
CA GLU A 23 -12.63 9.08 1.46
C GLU A 23 -13.47 8.32 2.50
N LYS A 24 -14.81 8.44 2.45
CA LYS A 24 -15.72 7.73 3.37
C LYS A 24 -16.76 6.94 2.59
N LEU A 25 -16.76 5.63 2.78
CA LEU A 25 -17.73 4.72 2.19
C LEU A 25 -18.23 3.74 3.25
N GLN A 26 -19.55 3.62 3.40
CA GLN A 26 -20.17 2.68 4.35
C GLN A 26 -19.62 2.78 5.79
N GLY A 27 -19.27 3.99 6.23
CA GLY A 27 -18.74 4.24 7.57
C GLY A 27 -17.24 4.02 7.72
N GLN A 28 -16.56 3.50 6.69
CA GLN A 28 -15.11 3.26 6.70
C GLN A 28 -14.36 4.38 5.97
N PHE A 29 -13.16 4.69 6.44
CA PHE A 29 -12.26 5.63 5.78
C PHE A 29 -11.30 4.88 4.85
N ARG A 30 -11.12 5.37 3.63
CA ARG A 30 -10.26 4.77 2.62
C ARG A 30 -9.03 5.64 2.38
N PHE A 31 -7.87 5.01 2.47
CA PHE A 31 -6.57 5.62 2.18
C PHE A 31 -5.78 4.69 1.26
N HIS A 32 -4.91 5.26 0.43
CA HIS A 32 -3.95 4.50 -0.36
C HIS A 32 -2.52 4.99 -0.15
N ILE A 33 -1.56 4.15 -0.52
CA ILE A 33 -0.15 4.50 -0.64
C ILE A 33 0.28 4.03 -2.01
N LEU A 34 0.81 4.93 -2.83
CA LEU A 34 1.32 4.57 -4.16
C LEU A 34 2.75 4.04 -4.04
N LEU A 35 3.03 2.89 -4.64
CA LEU A 35 4.37 2.35 -4.81
C LEU A 35 4.70 2.25 -6.30
N ARG A 36 5.94 2.57 -6.68
CA ARG A 36 6.41 2.48 -8.07
C ARG A 36 7.82 1.93 -8.13
N GLY A 37 8.08 1.10 -9.14
CA GLY A 37 9.43 0.72 -9.57
C GLY A 37 9.37 -0.18 -10.78
N GLU A 38 10.52 -0.48 -11.37
CA GLU A 38 10.60 -1.23 -12.64
C GLU A 38 10.53 -2.76 -12.44
N ALA A 39 10.78 -3.24 -11.22
CA ALA A 39 10.81 -4.68 -10.90
C ALA A 39 9.54 -5.15 -10.17
N ILE A 40 8.40 -5.19 -10.87
CA ILE A 40 7.07 -5.43 -10.27
C ILE A 40 7.01 -6.72 -9.43
N VAL A 41 7.56 -7.83 -9.93
CA VAL A 41 7.56 -9.11 -9.21
C VAL A 41 8.31 -9.03 -7.87
N ARG A 42 9.44 -8.32 -7.85
CA ARG A 42 10.23 -8.12 -6.63
C ARG A 42 9.51 -7.17 -5.67
N LEU A 43 8.92 -6.10 -6.20
CA LEU A 43 8.13 -5.15 -5.42
C LEU A 43 6.94 -5.84 -4.74
N SER A 44 6.14 -6.60 -5.48
CA SER A 44 4.97 -7.32 -4.93
C SER A 44 5.37 -8.29 -3.82
N ARG A 45 6.52 -8.98 -3.97
CA ARG A 45 7.05 -9.88 -2.93
C ARG A 45 7.40 -9.12 -1.66
N LEU A 46 8.16 -8.03 -1.77
CA LEU A 46 8.57 -7.21 -0.62
C LEU A 46 7.36 -6.61 0.10
N VAL A 47 6.36 -6.14 -0.65
CA VAL A 47 5.11 -5.61 -0.08
C VAL A 47 4.39 -6.71 0.68
N ARG A 48 4.16 -7.88 0.07
CA ARG A 48 3.49 -9.02 0.72
C ARG A 48 4.21 -9.42 2.01
N GLU A 49 5.51 -9.65 1.95
CA GLU A 49 6.30 -10.04 3.14
C GLU A 49 6.26 -8.99 4.26
N THR A 50 6.15 -7.71 3.89
CA THR A 50 6.02 -6.62 4.87
C THR A 50 4.63 -6.59 5.49
N LEU A 51 3.58 -6.75 4.69
CA LEU A 51 2.20 -6.75 5.14
C LEU A 51 1.87 -7.98 6.00
N ASP A 52 2.38 -9.16 5.65
CA ASP A 52 2.17 -10.41 6.40
C ASP A 52 2.72 -10.35 7.84
N LYS A 53 3.70 -9.48 8.10
CA LYS A 53 4.34 -9.30 9.43
C LYS A 53 3.70 -8.18 10.25
N LEU A 54 2.73 -7.46 9.70
CA LEU A 54 2.09 -6.32 10.36
C LEU A 54 0.80 -6.75 11.07
N PRO A 55 0.70 -6.55 12.39
CA PRO A 55 -0.58 -6.75 13.08
C PRO A 55 -1.50 -5.58 12.74
N PHE A 56 -2.45 -5.81 11.83
CA PHE A 56 -3.52 -4.84 11.57
C PHE A 56 -4.62 -4.98 12.62
N PRO A 57 -5.16 -3.85 13.13
CA PRO A 57 -6.39 -3.86 13.93
C PRO A 57 -7.56 -4.52 13.18
N GLU A 58 -8.52 -5.07 13.91
CA GLU A 58 -9.69 -5.77 13.33
C GLU A 58 -10.58 -4.86 12.46
N ASP A 59 -10.56 -3.55 12.72
CA ASP A 59 -11.29 -2.53 11.97
C ASP A 59 -10.52 -1.98 10.75
N VAL A 60 -9.34 -2.53 10.46
CA VAL A 60 -8.48 -2.09 9.35
C VAL A 60 -8.32 -3.23 8.34
N THR A 61 -8.91 -3.04 7.17
CA THR A 61 -8.68 -3.91 6.01
C THR A 61 -7.56 -3.33 5.14
N VAL A 62 -6.59 -4.17 4.75
CA VAL A 62 -5.48 -3.79 3.87
C VAL A 62 -5.47 -4.67 2.63
N THR A 63 -5.41 -4.03 1.47
CA THR A 63 -5.34 -4.68 0.16
C THR A 63 -4.16 -4.13 -0.63
N ALA A 64 -3.51 -4.99 -1.41
CA ALA A 64 -2.50 -4.58 -2.38
C ALA A 64 -3.10 -4.71 -3.79
N ASP A 65 -3.16 -3.60 -4.52
CA ASP A 65 -3.56 -3.56 -5.91
C ASP A 65 -2.29 -3.44 -6.78
N VAL A 66 -2.13 -4.35 -7.75
CA VAL A 66 -0.93 -4.47 -8.59
C VAL A 66 -1.31 -4.02 -10.00
N ASP A 67 -0.53 -3.07 -10.54
CA ASP A 67 -0.82 -2.40 -11.80
C ASP A 67 -2.26 -1.85 -11.86
N PRO A 68 -2.66 -1.01 -10.87
CA PRO A 68 -4.02 -0.48 -10.81
C PRO A 68 -4.30 0.39 -12.04
N TYR A 69 -5.42 0.13 -12.71
CA TYR A 69 -5.84 0.90 -13.87
C TYR A 69 -6.30 2.33 -13.48
N GLN A 70 -6.97 2.46 -12.32
CA GLN A 70 -7.37 3.74 -11.75
C GLN A 70 -7.37 3.68 -10.21
N LEU A 71 -6.97 4.79 -9.59
CA LEU A 71 -7.11 5.02 -8.15
C LEU A 71 -8.46 5.70 -7.90
N LEU A 72 -9.58 4.95 -7.92
CA LEU A 72 -10.92 5.46 -7.57
C LEU A 72 -11.25 5.29 -6.07
#